data_AF-D0NKG3-F1
#
_entry.id   AF-D0NKG3-F1
#
_cell.length_a   1.000
_cell.length_b   1.000
_cell.length_c   1.000
_cell.angle_alpha   90.00
_cell.angle_beta   90.00
_cell.angle_gamma   90.00
#
_symmetry.space_group_name_H-M   'P 1'
#
loop_
_entity.id
_entity.type
_entity.pdbx_description
1 polymer ?
#
loop_
_entity_poly.entity_id
_entity_poly.type
_entity_poly.pdbx_seq_one_letter_code
_entity_poly.pdbx_strand_id
1 'polypeptide(L)'
;MEGKQKPHKDVLTRLVRDLETKTTLCYVKDYPGVELEQLNNHAKKLGPLVNPVFGEQAAFFIDEGRFCPYRMVVYGNMKVAAKIARVMDTWATWSGEGGRVTTSQGAFILEQRPGKPNVRMPDVAYTPRDDDRNLTREQMWTYRGDPYVPTFVIEIDELSGRGSKLSALDGKMRNDYFQHGVQLGWLIDPRPDVQLMYEYYLDDDGGVQRSNNSAWRDLDGGDVLPGFKIRAPVLEMVLNQDSGSSSEDEVDLLCPAPRCNKRFRSYGACAAHVEWHRKERSISKYLAKRENL
;
A
#
# COMPACT_ATOMS: atom_id res chain seq x y z
N MET A 1 -41.27 16.91 30.24
CA MET A 1 -40.77 15.69 29.58
C MET A 1 -39.37 15.99 29.04
N GLU A 2 -38.35 15.90 29.88
CA GLU A 2 -36.96 16.15 29.47
C GLU A 2 -36.10 15.09 30.17
N GLY A 3 -35.41 14.24 29.41
CA GLY A 3 -34.56 13.22 30.02
C GLY A 3 -33.99 12.11 29.14
N LYS A 4 -34.46 11.91 27.89
CA LYS A 4 -34.04 10.74 27.10
C LYS A 4 -32.87 10.95 26.09
N GLN A 5 -32.36 12.16 25.88
CA GLN A 5 -31.31 12.41 24.87
C GLN A 5 -29.86 12.42 25.39
N LYS A 6 -29.63 12.49 26.71
CA LYS A 6 -28.27 12.61 27.31
C LYS A 6 -27.36 11.38 27.15
N PRO A 7 -27.82 10.12 27.31
CA PRO A 7 -26.92 8.96 27.29
C PRO A 7 -26.29 8.74 25.90
N HIS A 8 -27.09 8.95 24.86
CA HIS A 8 -26.71 8.66 23.48
C HIS A 8 -25.67 9.63 22.92
N LYS A 9 -25.78 10.91 23.30
CA LYS A 9 -24.82 11.97 22.91
C LYS A 9 -23.47 11.79 23.60
N ASP A 10 -23.46 11.20 24.80
CA ASP A 10 -22.23 10.91 25.54
C ASP A 10 -21.44 9.75 24.90
N VAL A 11 -22.12 8.69 24.45
CA VAL A 11 -21.48 7.56 23.77
C VAL A 11 -20.88 7.94 22.41
N LEU A 12 -21.57 8.78 21.62
CA LEU A 12 -21.00 9.29 20.35
C LEU A 12 -19.75 10.16 20.59
N THR A 13 -19.79 11.05 21.60
CA THR A 13 -18.62 11.85 21.98
C THR A 13 -17.44 10.97 22.38
N ARG A 14 -17.70 9.91 23.16
CA ARG A 14 -16.68 8.91 23.50
C ARG A 14 -16.14 8.19 22.28
N LEU A 15 -17.00 7.78 21.34
CA LEU A 15 -16.57 7.15 20.08
C LEU A 15 -15.68 8.09 19.28
N VAL A 16 -16.08 9.35 19.08
CA VAL A 16 -15.30 10.34 18.31
C VAL A 16 -13.92 10.52 18.94
N ARG A 17 -13.85 10.76 20.26
CA ARG A 17 -12.57 10.89 20.96
C ARG A 17 -11.70 9.64 20.80
N ASP A 18 -12.29 8.46 20.91
CA ASP A 18 -11.56 7.20 20.78
C ASP A 18 -11.12 6.97 19.31
N LEU A 19 -11.91 7.37 18.32
CA LEU A 19 -11.53 7.34 16.89
C LEU A 19 -10.40 8.33 16.57
N GLU A 20 -10.29 9.44 17.29
CA GLU A 20 -9.20 10.42 17.13
C GLU A 20 -7.90 9.99 17.83
N THR A 21 -7.98 9.14 18.87
CA THR A 21 -6.84 8.86 19.76
C THR A 21 -6.34 7.42 19.75
N LYS A 22 -7.20 6.42 19.50
CA LYS A 22 -6.79 5.01 19.53
C LYS A 22 -6.01 4.65 18.27
N THR A 23 -5.00 3.82 18.46
CA THR A 23 -4.18 3.23 17.38
C THR A 23 -4.80 1.96 16.78
N THR A 24 -5.97 1.55 17.26
CA THR A 24 -6.73 0.36 16.86
C THR A 24 -8.16 0.72 16.49
N LEU A 25 -8.79 -0.08 15.63
CA LEU A 25 -10.18 0.12 15.22
C LEU A 25 -11.15 -0.05 16.40
N CYS A 26 -12.22 0.75 16.42
CA CYS A 26 -13.25 0.72 17.45
C CYS A 26 -14.34 -0.31 17.12
N TYR A 27 -14.72 -1.16 18.07
CA TYR A 27 -15.82 -2.11 17.87
C TYR A 27 -17.18 -1.46 18.07
N VAL A 28 -18.12 -1.76 17.20
CA VAL A 28 -19.50 -1.26 17.28
C VAL A 28 -20.14 -1.62 18.63
N LYS A 29 -19.92 -2.84 19.13
CA LYS A 29 -20.48 -3.31 20.42
C LYS A 29 -20.02 -2.49 21.64
N ASP A 30 -18.88 -1.81 21.55
CA ASP A 30 -18.33 -1.00 22.64
C ASP A 30 -19.00 0.39 22.71
N TYR A 31 -19.80 0.76 21.71
CA TYR A 31 -20.49 2.05 21.61
C TYR A 31 -21.99 1.84 21.32
N PRO A 32 -22.73 1.24 22.28
CA PRO A 32 -24.12 0.86 22.07
C PRO A 32 -24.99 2.09 21.72
N GLY A 33 -25.83 1.92 20.71
CA GLY A 33 -26.74 2.95 20.20
C GLY A 33 -26.13 3.85 19.12
N VAL A 34 -24.81 3.97 18.99
CA VAL A 34 -24.23 4.82 17.95
C VAL A 34 -24.37 4.19 16.58
N GLU A 35 -25.26 4.74 15.75
CA GLU A 35 -25.46 4.29 14.38
C GLU A 35 -24.36 4.84 13.45
N LEU A 36 -24.00 4.07 12.42
CA LEU A 36 -22.99 4.49 11.44
C LEU A 36 -23.36 5.82 10.75
N GLU A 37 -24.64 6.00 10.45
CA GLU A 37 -25.14 7.24 9.84
C GLU A 37 -24.93 8.45 10.76
N GLN A 38 -25.07 8.27 12.07
CA GLN A 38 -24.85 9.35 13.04
C GLN A 38 -23.38 9.78 13.07
N LEU A 39 -22.46 8.82 13.07
CA LEU A 39 -21.01 9.08 13.01
C LEU A 39 -20.63 9.79 11.70
N ASN A 40 -21.12 9.31 10.55
CA ASN A 40 -20.83 9.91 9.26
C ASN A 40 -21.43 11.31 9.13
N ASN A 41 -22.63 11.54 9.67
CA ASN A 41 -23.22 12.87 9.73
C ASN A 41 -22.44 13.81 10.66
N HIS A 42 -21.82 13.30 11.72
CA HIS A 42 -20.93 14.07 12.58
C HIS A 42 -19.69 14.55 11.82
N ALA A 43 -18.96 13.63 11.16
CA ALA A 43 -17.80 13.96 10.34
C ALA A 43 -18.15 14.92 9.19
N LYS A 44 -19.29 14.71 8.52
CA LYS A 44 -19.77 15.61 7.45
C LYS A 44 -20.04 17.04 7.94
N LYS A 45 -20.53 17.20 9.18
CA LYS A 45 -20.89 18.51 9.75
C LYS A 45 -19.72 19.26 10.37
N LEU A 46 -18.83 18.54 11.07
CA LEU A 46 -17.75 19.15 11.84
C LEU A 46 -16.39 19.07 11.13
N GLY A 47 -16.31 18.30 10.05
CA GLY A 47 -15.07 18.00 9.36
C GLY A 47 -14.58 16.57 9.67
N PRO A 48 -13.62 16.09 8.88
CA PRO A 48 -13.05 14.76 9.05
C PRO A 48 -12.34 14.61 10.39
N LEU A 49 -12.44 13.42 11.00
CA LEU A 49 -11.68 13.12 12.22
C LEU A 49 -10.21 12.91 11.87
N VAL A 50 -9.29 13.37 12.71
CA VAL A 50 -7.86 13.17 12.49
C VAL A 50 -7.34 12.19 13.52
N ASN A 51 -6.82 11.06 13.05
CA ASN A 51 -6.23 10.03 13.87
C ASN A 51 -4.71 9.90 13.57
N PRO A 52 -3.86 9.68 14.58
CA PRO A 52 -2.40 9.60 14.39
C PRO A 52 -1.94 8.42 13.53
N VAL A 53 -2.76 7.37 13.42
CA VAL A 53 -2.45 6.12 12.71
C VAL A 53 -3.16 6.05 11.36
N PHE A 54 -4.45 6.37 11.36
CA PHE A 54 -5.33 6.20 10.21
C PHE A 54 -5.48 7.47 9.38
N GLY A 55 -4.86 8.57 9.80
CA GLY A 55 -4.89 9.85 9.11
C GLY A 55 -6.26 10.52 9.20
N GLU A 56 -6.62 11.23 8.13
CA GLU A 56 -7.88 11.95 8.01
C GLU A 56 -9.03 11.01 7.63
N GLN A 57 -10.11 11.02 8.41
CA GLN A 57 -11.21 10.08 8.34
C GLN A 57 -12.51 10.84 8.02
N ALA A 58 -12.76 11.04 6.73
CA ALA A 58 -13.92 11.80 6.26
C ALA A 58 -15.25 11.05 6.40
N ALA A 59 -15.21 9.72 6.45
CA ALA A 59 -16.35 8.86 6.66
C ALA A 59 -15.89 7.49 7.17
N PHE A 60 -16.84 6.66 7.58
CA PHE A 60 -16.64 5.31 8.07
C PHE A 60 -17.62 4.33 7.42
N PHE A 61 -17.25 3.05 7.41
CA PHE A 61 -18.11 1.91 7.16
C PHE A 61 -17.96 0.88 8.29
N ILE A 62 -18.88 -0.09 8.37
CA ILE A 62 -18.77 -1.20 9.32
C ILE A 62 -18.28 -2.43 8.58
N ASP A 63 -17.18 -2.99 9.05
CA ASP A 63 -16.66 -4.28 8.59
C ASP A 63 -16.25 -5.13 9.80
N GLU A 64 -16.64 -6.41 9.79
CA GLU A 64 -16.48 -7.34 10.91
C GLU A 64 -16.84 -6.76 12.31
N GLY A 65 -17.86 -5.90 12.38
CA GLY A 65 -18.31 -5.27 13.62
C GLY A 65 -17.42 -4.14 14.14
N ARG A 66 -16.59 -3.52 13.29
CA ARG A 66 -15.70 -2.40 13.61
C ARG A 66 -16.02 -1.17 12.76
N PHE A 67 -15.81 0.01 13.31
CA PHE A 67 -15.82 1.26 12.55
C PHE A 67 -14.50 1.41 11.78
N CYS A 68 -14.58 1.25 10.46
CA CYS A 68 -13.44 1.33 9.55
C CYS A 68 -13.48 2.68 8.82
N PRO A 69 -12.45 3.53 8.91
CA PRO A 69 -12.43 4.80 8.20
C PRO A 69 -12.27 4.56 6.69
N TYR A 70 -12.96 5.35 5.88
CA TYR A 70 -12.61 5.49 4.47
C TYR A 70 -11.27 6.21 4.37
N ARG A 71 -10.29 5.57 3.72
CA ARG A 71 -9.08 6.26 3.29
C ARG A 71 -9.32 6.94 1.97
N MET A 72 -9.43 8.27 2.01
CA MET A 72 -9.49 9.10 0.81
C MET A 72 -8.07 9.33 0.31
N VAL A 73 -7.63 8.53 -0.66
CA VAL A 73 -6.34 8.71 -1.33
C VAL A 73 -6.57 9.53 -2.59
N VAL A 74 -5.78 10.59 -2.78
CA VAL A 74 -5.89 11.43 -3.98
C VAL A 74 -5.42 10.67 -5.22
N TYR A 75 -6.02 10.99 -6.38
CA TYR A 75 -5.79 10.27 -7.63
C TYR A 75 -4.30 10.24 -8.06
N GLY A 76 -3.55 11.31 -7.82
CA GLY A 76 -2.10 11.36 -8.09
C GLY A 76 -1.33 10.27 -7.34
N ASN A 77 -1.59 10.12 -6.03
CA ASN A 77 -0.95 9.10 -5.20
C ASN A 77 -1.33 7.69 -5.67
N MET A 78 -2.59 7.47 -6.08
CA MET A 78 -3.02 6.18 -6.63
C MET A 78 -2.28 5.81 -7.93
N LYS A 79 -2.05 6.78 -8.83
CA LYS A 79 -1.26 6.56 -10.05
C LYS A 79 0.18 6.14 -9.73
N VAL A 80 0.80 6.81 -8.77
CA VAL A 80 2.16 6.51 -8.31
C VAL A 80 2.23 5.13 -7.66
N ALA A 81 1.32 4.82 -6.73
CA ALA A 81 1.21 3.50 -6.09
C ALA A 81 1.08 2.38 -7.12
N ALA A 82 0.18 2.53 -8.10
CA ALA A 82 -0.03 1.55 -9.16
C ALA A 82 1.23 1.35 -10.02
N LYS A 83 1.95 2.43 -10.34
CA LYS A 83 3.20 2.33 -11.09
C LYS A 83 4.27 1.59 -10.29
N ILE A 84 4.46 1.96 -9.03
CA ILE A 84 5.45 1.36 -8.14
C ILE A 84 5.16 -0.13 -7.97
N ALA A 85 3.91 -0.49 -7.65
CA ALA A 85 3.48 -1.88 -7.52
C ALA A 85 3.77 -2.69 -8.80
N ARG A 86 3.48 -2.13 -9.99
CA ARG A 86 3.80 -2.79 -11.26
C ARG A 86 5.30 -3.00 -11.48
N VAL A 87 6.13 -1.99 -11.18
CA VAL A 87 7.60 -2.10 -11.34
C VAL A 87 8.15 -3.16 -10.37
N MET A 88 7.66 -3.16 -9.13
CA MET A 88 8.04 -4.12 -8.10
C MET A 88 7.57 -5.53 -8.41
N ASP A 89 6.33 -5.72 -8.86
CA ASP A 89 5.80 -7.03 -9.26
C ASP A 89 6.56 -7.61 -10.47
N THR A 90 6.95 -6.73 -11.39
CA THR A 90 7.85 -7.10 -12.49
C THR A 90 9.18 -7.58 -11.90
N TRP A 91 9.84 -6.79 -11.05
CA TRP A 91 11.08 -7.22 -10.41
C TRP A 91 10.93 -8.56 -9.67
N ALA A 92 9.92 -8.70 -8.80
CA ALA A 92 9.63 -9.93 -8.05
C ALA A 92 9.50 -11.16 -8.96
N THR A 93 8.92 -10.98 -10.15
CA THR A 93 8.77 -12.05 -11.14
C THR A 93 10.10 -12.42 -11.82
N TRP A 94 10.99 -11.45 -12.07
CA TRP A 94 12.19 -11.63 -12.91
C TRP A 94 13.51 -11.77 -12.16
N SER A 95 13.59 -11.28 -10.93
CA SER A 95 14.82 -11.28 -10.13
C SER A 95 15.24 -12.69 -9.68
N GLY A 96 14.31 -13.65 -9.68
CA GLY A 96 14.52 -14.96 -9.07
C GLY A 96 14.12 -15.01 -7.59
N GLU A 97 13.98 -13.85 -6.93
CA GLU A 97 13.55 -13.71 -5.53
C GLU A 97 12.09 -14.14 -5.33
N GLY A 98 11.18 -13.78 -6.24
CA GLY A 98 9.76 -14.06 -6.10
C GLY A 98 9.06 -13.10 -5.15
N GLY A 99 8.19 -13.62 -4.28
CA GLY A 99 7.37 -12.81 -3.38
C GLY A 99 6.05 -12.34 -3.97
N ARG A 100 5.31 -11.55 -3.19
CA ARG A 100 4.06 -10.90 -3.58
C ARG A 100 4.11 -9.43 -3.28
N VAL A 101 3.56 -8.66 -4.22
CA VAL A 101 3.34 -7.23 -4.07
C VAL A 101 1.85 -6.98 -3.87
N THR A 102 1.51 -6.21 -2.84
CA THR A 102 0.13 -5.80 -2.54
C THR A 102 0.03 -4.28 -2.51
N THR A 103 -1.13 -3.75 -2.88
CA THR A 103 -1.47 -2.33 -2.73
C THR A 103 -2.48 -2.12 -1.59
N SER A 104 -2.87 -0.87 -1.32
CA SER A 104 -3.68 -0.37 -0.18
C SER A 104 -5.07 -0.98 0.07
N GLN A 105 -5.37 -2.15 -0.50
CA GLN A 105 -6.51 -3.00 -0.12
C GLN A 105 -6.11 -4.34 0.52
N GLY A 106 -4.81 -4.69 0.57
CA GLY A 106 -4.31 -5.82 1.35
C GLY A 106 -3.92 -5.38 2.76
N ALA A 107 -4.60 -5.90 3.78
CA ALA A 107 -4.23 -5.61 5.16
C ALA A 107 -3.16 -6.57 5.67
N PHE A 108 -2.31 -6.09 6.58
CA PHE A 108 -1.31 -6.84 7.29
C PHE A 108 -1.58 -6.75 8.79
N ILE A 109 -1.51 -7.89 9.46
CA ILE A 109 -1.65 -7.95 10.91
C ILE A 109 -0.25 -7.95 11.50
N LEU A 110 0.17 -6.80 12.01
CA LEU A 110 1.49 -6.64 12.62
C LEU A 110 1.58 -7.30 13.99
N GLU A 111 0.47 -7.33 14.71
CA GLU A 111 0.40 -7.93 16.04
C GLU A 111 -1.03 -8.40 16.33
N GLN A 112 -1.16 -9.59 16.93
CA GLN A 112 -2.44 -10.11 17.42
C GLN A 112 -2.54 -9.86 18.92
N ARG A 113 -3.56 -9.09 19.33
CA ARG A 113 -3.95 -8.95 20.74
C ARG A 113 -5.39 -9.39 20.90
N PRO A 114 -5.79 -10.04 22.03
CA PRO A 114 -7.17 -10.46 22.24
C PRO A 114 -8.18 -9.33 21.98
N GLY A 115 -8.93 -9.48 20.88
CA GLY A 115 -9.91 -8.50 20.44
C GLY A 115 -9.34 -7.18 19.92
N LYS A 116 -8.04 -6.99 19.65
CA LYS A 116 -7.47 -5.71 19.15
C LYS A 116 -6.25 -5.93 18.24
N PRO A 117 -6.41 -6.49 17.04
CA PRO A 117 -5.27 -6.67 16.13
C PRO A 117 -4.70 -5.32 15.69
N ASN A 118 -3.37 -5.22 15.65
CA ASN A 118 -2.68 -4.09 15.04
C ASN A 118 -2.62 -4.31 13.53
N VAL A 119 -3.60 -3.74 12.82
CA VAL A 119 -3.73 -3.89 11.36
C VAL A 119 -3.17 -2.65 10.67
N ARG A 120 -2.32 -2.86 9.67
CA ARG A 120 -1.81 -1.81 8.79
C ARG A 120 -2.05 -2.21 7.33
N MET A 121 -2.26 -1.22 6.47
CA MET A 121 -2.37 -1.46 5.03
C MET A 121 -1.53 -0.36 4.37
N PRO A 122 -0.26 -0.64 4.04
CA PRO A 122 0.59 0.31 3.34
C PRO A 122 0.08 0.53 1.91
N ASP A 123 0.54 1.60 1.25
CA ASP A 123 0.15 1.88 -0.13
C ASP A 123 0.73 0.86 -1.11
N VAL A 124 1.96 0.42 -0.83
CA VAL A 124 2.58 -0.75 -1.47
C VAL A 124 3.33 -1.55 -0.41
N ALA A 125 3.25 -2.86 -0.47
CA ALA A 125 4.07 -3.76 0.35
C ALA A 125 4.61 -4.92 -0.48
N TYR A 126 5.75 -5.43 -0.05
CA TYR A 126 6.35 -6.65 -0.56
C TYR A 126 6.52 -7.68 0.55
N THR A 127 6.04 -8.90 0.29
CA THR A 127 6.22 -10.07 1.15
C THR A 127 7.11 -11.08 0.42
N PRO A 128 8.19 -11.58 1.05
CA PRO A 128 9.08 -12.59 0.47
C PRO A 128 8.35 -13.87 0.06
N ARG A 129 8.94 -14.60 -0.89
CA ARG A 129 8.33 -15.82 -1.46
C ARG A 129 8.00 -16.87 -0.40
N ASP A 130 8.93 -17.12 0.50
CA ASP A 130 8.78 -18.21 1.47
C ASP A 130 7.80 -17.83 2.58
N ASP A 131 7.78 -16.56 2.98
CA ASP A 131 6.77 -16.03 3.90
C ASP A 131 5.37 -16.14 3.30
N ASP A 132 5.16 -15.71 2.05
CA ASP A 132 3.89 -15.85 1.32
C ASP A 132 3.42 -17.31 1.24
N ARG A 133 4.34 -18.24 0.96
CA ARG A 133 4.03 -19.68 0.85
C ARG A 133 3.65 -20.31 2.18
N ASN A 134 4.17 -19.78 3.28
CA ASN A 134 3.92 -20.29 4.63
C ASN A 134 2.65 -19.70 5.25
N LEU A 135 1.99 -18.72 4.61
CA LEU A 135 0.73 -18.19 5.10
C LEU A 135 -0.34 -19.26 5.14
N THR A 136 -1.01 -19.35 6.29
CA THR A 136 -2.18 -20.21 6.47
C THR A 136 -3.37 -19.66 5.68
N ARG A 137 -4.38 -20.51 5.44
CA ARG A 137 -5.64 -20.07 4.84
C ARG A 137 -6.34 -19.01 5.69
N GLU A 138 -6.22 -19.07 7.02
CA GLU A 138 -6.83 -18.07 7.89
C GLU A 138 -6.15 -16.70 7.73
N GLN A 139 -4.82 -16.65 7.70
CA GLN A 139 -4.05 -15.42 7.45
C GLN A 139 -4.32 -14.83 6.05
N MET A 140 -4.46 -15.68 5.02
CA MET A 140 -4.69 -15.20 3.64
C MET A 140 -6.08 -14.64 3.41
N TRP A 141 -7.10 -15.16 4.09
CA TRP A 141 -8.50 -14.90 3.74
C TRP A 141 -9.30 -14.21 4.85
N THR A 142 -8.67 -13.91 5.99
CA THR A 142 -9.30 -13.23 7.13
C THR A 142 -8.31 -12.32 7.86
N TYR A 143 -8.78 -11.48 8.79
CA TYR A 143 -7.91 -10.73 9.70
C TYR A 143 -7.49 -11.53 10.96
N ARG A 144 -7.60 -12.86 10.90
CA ARG A 144 -7.35 -13.79 12.01
C ARG A 144 -6.13 -14.65 11.71
N GLY A 145 -5.65 -15.38 12.71
CA GLY A 145 -4.40 -16.13 12.65
C GLY A 145 -3.18 -15.31 13.06
N ASP A 146 -2.01 -15.96 13.08
CA ASP A 146 -0.78 -15.34 13.57
C ASP A 146 -0.39 -14.09 12.75
N PRO A 147 0.26 -13.09 13.38
CA PRO A 147 0.77 -11.92 12.66
C PRO A 147 1.64 -12.31 11.47
N TYR A 148 1.53 -11.55 10.39
CA TYR A 148 2.45 -11.62 9.27
C TYR A 148 2.74 -10.20 8.78
N VAL A 149 4.02 -9.95 8.52
CA VAL A 149 4.55 -8.61 8.32
C VAL A 149 5.31 -8.60 7.00
N PRO A 150 5.08 -7.60 6.12
CA PRO A 150 5.86 -7.49 4.90
C PRO A 150 7.29 -7.06 5.24
N THR A 151 8.26 -7.38 4.39
CA THR A 151 9.65 -6.97 4.62
C THR A 151 9.91 -5.54 4.13
N PHE A 152 9.13 -5.08 3.15
CA PHE A 152 9.23 -3.73 2.58
C PHE A 152 7.86 -3.07 2.44
N VAL A 153 7.79 -1.80 2.81
CA VAL A 153 6.55 -0.98 2.74
C VAL A 153 6.81 0.40 2.13
N ILE A 154 5.78 0.94 1.48
CA ILE A 154 5.78 2.28 0.93
C ILE A 154 4.48 2.98 1.35
N GLU A 155 4.60 4.23 1.81
CA GLU A 155 3.47 5.14 2.04
C GLU A 155 3.65 6.38 1.16
N ILE A 156 2.54 6.85 0.59
CA ILE A 156 2.51 7.93 -0.40
C ILE A 156 1.50 8.98 0.06
N ASP A 157 2.00 10.13 0.54
CA ASP A 157 1.16 11.16 1.14
C ASP A 157 1.83 12.54 1.07
N GLU A 158 1.13 13.57 1.54
CA GLU A 158 1.66 14.91 1.72
C GLU A 158 2.67 14.94 2.89
N LEU A 159 3.96 15.17 2.62
CA LEU A 159 5.02 15.14 3.63
C LEU A 159 5.49 16.54 4.05
N SER A 160 4.96 17.60 3.45
CA SER A 160 5.27 18.98 3.78
C SER A 160 4.03 19.88 3.73
N GLY A 161 4.14 21.08 4.30
CA GLY A 161 3.05 22.07 4.36
C GLY A 161 2.07 21.86 5.51
N ARG A 162 0.97 22.63 5.50
CA ARG A 162 -0.01 22.71 6.60
C ARG A 162 -0.71 21.37 6.89
N GLY A 163 -0.85 20.52 5.89
CA GLY A 163 -1.48 19.19 5.98
C GLY A 163 -0.48 18.03 6.14
N SER A 164 0.81 18.30 6.33
CA SER A 164 1.86 17.29 6.33
C SER A 164 1.55 16.11 7.26
N LYS A 165 1.68 14.91 6.72
CA LYS A 165 1.58 13.63 7.43
C LYS A 165 2.94 13.08 7.83
N LEU A 166 4.04 13.81 7.58
CA LEU A 166 5.40 13.30 7.81
C LEU A 166 5.62 12.84 9.26
N SER A 167 5.17 13.61 10.26
CA SER A 167 5.34 13.22 11.67
C SER A 167 4.57 11.93 12.01
N ALA A 168 3.32 11.82 11.53
CA ALA A 168 2.50 10.64 11.74
C ALA A 168 3.08 9.41 11.03
N LEU A 169 3.52 9.57 9.79
CA LEU A 169 4.12 8.50 9.00
C LEU A 169 5.53 8.11 9.49
N ASP A 170 6.32 9.04 10.03
CA ASP A 170 7.59 8.73 10.70
C ASP A 170 7.35 7.87 11.95
N GLY A 171 6.36 8.25 12.76
CA GLY A 171 5.92 7.45 13.90
C GLY A 171 5.43 6.06 13.48
N LYS A 172 4.65 5.97 12.40
CA LYS A 172 4.18 4.70 11.81
C LYS A 172 5.34 3.83 11.32
N MET A 173 6.33 4.42 10.63
CA MET A 173 7.53 3.71 10.20
C MET A 173 8.29 3.13 11.40
N ARG A 174 8.60 3.95 12.40
CA ARG A 174 9.44 3.53 13.53
C ARG A 174 8.72 2.56 14.49
N ASN A 175 7.49 2.91 14.89
CA ASN A 175 6.81 2.26 16.01
C ASN A 175 5.83 1.16 15.57
N ASP A 176 5.40 1.18 14.31
CA ASP A 176 4.53 0.12 13.78
C ASP A 176 5.31 -0.78 12.82
N TYR A 177 5.87 -0.25 11.75
CA TYR A 177 6.47 -1.10 10.72
C TYR A 177 7.79 -1.74 11.18
N PHE A 178 8.80 -0.94 11.49
CA PHE A 178 10.13 -1.46 11.83
C PHE A 178 10.14 -2.21 13.15
N GLN A 179 9.36 -1.76 14.14
CA GLN A 179 9.18 -2.48 15.40
C GLN A 179 8.63 -3.91 15.21
N HIS A 180 7.89 -4.18 14.12
CA HIS A 180 7.29 -5.49 13.85
C HIS A 180 8.01 -6.28 12.74
N GLY A 181 9.20 -5.86 12.31
CA GLY A 181 10.05 -6.65 11.41
C GLY A 181 10.08 -6.21 9.94
N VAL A 182 9.48 -5.06 9.60
CA VAL A 182 9.78 -4.39 8.33
C VAL A 182 11.26 -3.98 8.31
N GLN A 183 11.95 -4.22 7.20
CA GLN A 183 13.40 -3.98 7.08
C GLN A 183 13.73 -2.78 6.18
N LEU A 184 12.84 -2.43 5.25
CA LEU A 184 12.96 -1.26 4.38
C LEU A 184 11.62 -0.52 4.34
N GLY A 185 11.65 0.81 4.30
CA GLY A 185 10.44 1.62 4.22
C GLY A 185 10.66 2.92 3.45
N TRP A 186 9.76 3.27 2.53
CA TRP A 186 9.82 4.55 1.83
C TRP A 186 8.60 5.42 2.11
N LEU A 187 8.82 6.72 2.34
CA LEU A 187 7.77 7.75 2.33
C LEU A 187 7.96 8.61 1.10
N ILE A 188 6.91 8.78 0.30
CA ILE A 188 6.97 9.50 -0.97
C ILE A 188 5.91 10.60 -1.00
N ASP A 189 6.32 11.84 -1.26
CA ASP A 189 5.42 12.94 -1.62
C ASP A 189 5.58 13.23 -3.11
N PRO A 190 4.64 12.79 -3.96
CA PRO A 190 4.77 12.93 -5.41
C PRO A 190 4.23 14.27 -5.93
N ARG A 191 3.80 15.20 -5.07
CA ARG A 191 3.23 16.46 -5.55
C ARG A 191 4.28 17.23 -6.38
N PRO A 192 3.95 17.72 -7.59
CA PRO A 192 4.94 18.27 -8.52
C PRO A 192 5.78 19.42 -7.97
N ASP A 193 5.24 20.21 -7.05
CA ASP A 193 5.89 21.34 -6.38
C ASP A 193 6.67 20.94 -5.11
N VAL A 194 6.57 19.69 -4.67
CA VAL A 194 7.16 19.19 -3.43
C VAL A 194 8.23 18.12 -3.68
N GLN A 195 7.85 17.02 -4.33
CA GLN A 195 8.72 15.90 -4.69
C GLN A 195 9.73 15.50 -3.59
N LEU A 196 9.24 14.88 -2.51
CA LEU A 196 10.07 14.41 -1.39
C LEU A 196 10.10 12.89 -1.30
N MET A 197 11.25 12.34 -0.92
CA MET A 197 11.44 10.91 -0.69
C MET A 197 12.29 10.64 0.54
N TYR A 198 11.71 10.03 1.56
CA TYR A 198 12.44 9.54 2.73
C TYR A 198 12.57 8.04 2.67
N GLU A 199 13.75 7.57 3.04
CA GLU A 199 14.10 6.16 3.12
C GLU A 199 14.38 5.78 4.56
N TYR A 200 13.81 4.68 5.00
CA TYR A 200 13.99 4.08 6.31
C TYR A 200 14.62 2.71 6.16
N TYR A 201 15.60 2.40 6.98
CA TYR A 201 16.36 1.15 6.96
C TYR A 201 16.85 0.81 8.38
N LEU A 202 17.28 -0.44 8.58
CA LEU A 202 17.95 -0.87 9.80
C LEU A 202 19.46 -0.62 9.67
N ASP A 203 20.07 -0.01 10.69
CA ASP A 203 21.53 0.03 10.81
C ASP A 203 22.10 -1.34 11.29
N ASP A 204 23.42 -1.43 11.39
CA ASP A 204 24.13 -2.66 11.78
C ASP A 204 23.73 -3.18 13.17
N ASP A 205 23.22 -2.32 14.05
CA ASP A 205 22.74 -2.65 15.39
C ASP A 205 21.24 -2.98 15.42
N GLY A 206 20.56 -2.97 14.26
CA GLY A 206 19.11 -3.17 14.15
C GLY A 206 18.29 -1.94 14.56
N GLY A 207 18.90 -0.77 14.65
CA GLY A 207 18.24 0.51 14.89
C GLY A 207 17.60 1.07 13.63
N VAL A 208 16.35 1.56 13.73
CA VAL A 208 15.68 2.19 12.59
C VAL A 208 16.23 3.60 12.32
N GLN A 209 16.85 3.76 11.15
CA GLN A 209 17.36 5.02 10.66
C GLN A 209 16.46 5.59 9.56
N ARG A 210 16.46 6.92 9.44
CA ARG A 210 15.86 7.62 8.31
C ARG A 210 16.97 8.36 7.59
N SER A 211 17.09 8.15 6.29
CA SER A 211 18.07 8.87 5.46
C SER A 211 17.89 10.38 5.58
N ASN A 212 19.00 11.10 5.74
CA ASN A 212 19.02 12.57 5.77
C ASN A 212 18.77 13.17 4.37
N ASN A 213 18.85 12.37 3.31
CA ASN A 213 18.52 12.80 1.96
C ASN A 213 17.01 12.63 1.71
N SER A 214 16.30 13.74 1.61
CA SER A 214 14.87 13.78 1.30
C SER A 214 14.57 14.13 -0.16
N ALA A 215 15.60 14.32 -1.00
CA ALA A 215 15.43 14.78 -2.37
C ALA A 215 14.76 13.71 -3.24
N TRP A 216 13.96 14.15 -4.21
CA TRP A 216 13.45 13.31 -5.28
C TRP A 216 14.61 12.69 -6.07
N ARG A 217 14.72 11.36 -6.04
CA ARG A 217 15.87 10.64 -6.58
C ARG A 217 15.51 9.20 -6.92
N ASP A 218 16.44 8.50 -7.56
CA ASP A 218 16.34 7.06 -7.70
C ASP A 218 16.47 6.40 -6.31
N LEU A 219 15.52 5.52 -5.97
CA LEU A 219 15.53 4.75 -4.73
C LEU A 219 15.95 3.31 -5.02
N ASP A 220 16.83 2.76 -4.17
CA ASP A 220 17.43 1.44 -4.34
C ASP A 220 16.89 0.48 -3.27
N GLY A 221 16.54 -0.73 -3.67
CA GLY A 221 16.04 -1.77 -2.78
C GLY A 221 17.10 -2.34 -1.84
N GLY A 222 18.37 -2.04 -2.08
CA GLY A 222 19.49 -2.50 -1.26
C GLY A 222 19.51 -4.03 -1.13
N ASP A 223 19.92 -4.51 0.04
CA ASP A 223 19.98 -5.93 0.34
C ASP A 223 18.59 -6.54 0.61
N VAL A 224 17.60 -5.72 0.93
CA VAL A 224 16.21 -6.17 1.17
C VAL A 224 15.54 -6.58 -0.14
N LEU A 225 15.81 -5.86 -1.24
CA LEU A 225 15.32 -6.17 -2.58
C LEU A 225 16.48 -6.09 -3.59
N PRO A 226 17.32 -7.14 -3.69
CA PRO A 226 18.53 -7.10 -4.51
C PRO A 226 18.26 -6.70 -5.97
N GLY A 227 18.95 -5.66 -6.43
CA GLY A 227 18.86 -5.14 -7.79
C GLY A 227 17.54 -4.42 -8.13
N PHE A 228 16.63 -4.26 -7.17
CA PHE A 228 15.43 -3.46 -7.35
C PHE A 228 15.77 -1.97 -7.30
N LYS A 229 15.25 -1.20 -8.27
CA LYS A 229 15.41 0.26 -8.30
C LYS A 229 14.14 0.91 -8.83
N ILE A 230 13.70 1.96 -8.15
CA ILE A 230 12.68 2.88 -8.68
C ILE A 230 13.38 4.13 -9.15
N ARG A 231 13.23 4.43 -10.45
CA ARG A 231 13.80 5.63 -11.04
C ARG A 231 12.87 6.83 -10.88
N ALA A 232 13.38 7.96 -10.42
CA ALA A 232 12.62 9.20 -10.26
C ALA A 232 11.91 9.63 -11.57
N PRO A 233 12.58 9.65 -12.74
CA PRO A 233 11.92 9.99 -14.01
C PRO A 233 10.74 9.08 -14.36
N VAL A 234 10.77 7.81 -13.95
CA VAL A 234 9.68 6.86 -14.21
C VAL A 234 8.42 7.22 -13.43
N LEU A 235 8.57 7.82 -12.24
CA LEU A 235 7.45 8.32 -11.44
C LEU A 235 6.97 9.69 -11.94
N GLU A 236 7.88 10.57 -12.36
CA GLU A 236 7.54 11.85 -12.99
C GLU A 236 6.69 11.67 -14.26
N MET A 237 7.07 10.73 -15.14
CA MET A 237 6.29 10.41 -16.34
C MET A 237 4.85 10.00 -16.03
N VAL A 238 4.62 9.34 -14.89
CA VAL A 238 3.27 8.95 -14.46
C VAL A 238 2.46 10.16 -14.05
N LEU A 239 3.09 11.11 -13.37
CA LEU A 239 2.43 12.34 -12.89
C LEU A 239 2.16 13.30 -14.04
N ASN A 240 3.11 13.47 -14.96
CA ASN A 240 3.11 14.57 -15.93
C ASN A 240 2.32 14.34 -17.21
N GLN A 241 1.80 13.14 -17.50
CA GLN A 241 0.97 12.86 -18.68
C GLN A 241 1.41 13.59 -19.97
N ASP A 242 2.69 13.52 -20.31
CA ASP A 242 3.00 13.37 -21.74
C ASP A 242 2.57 11.95 -22.09
N SER A 243 1.28 11.83 -22.46
CA SER A 243 0.78 10.70 -23.22
C SER A 243 1.77 10.53 -24.35
N GLY A 244 2.62 9.51 -24.25
CA GLY A 244 3.88 9.43 -24.97
C GLY A 244 3.71 9.96 -26.38
N SER A 245 4.55 10.93 -26.76
CA SER A 245 4.63 11.44 -28.12
C SER A 245 4.34 10.28 -29.06
N SER A 246 3.18 10.34 -29.72
CA SER A 246 2.61 9.30 -30.57
C SER A 246 3.41 9.11 -31.87
N SER A 247 4.69 9.44 -31.85
CA SER A 247 5.66 9.02 -32.85
C SER A 247 6.46 7.88 -32.24
N GLU A 248 5.83 6.72 -32.08
CA GLU A 248 6.66 5.51 -32.08
C GLU A 248 7.35 5.49 -33.46
N ASP A 249 8.68 5.47 -33.49
CA ASP A 249 9.42 5.32 -34.74
C ASP A 249 8.85 4.11 -35.49
N GLU A 250 8.47 4.28 -36.76
CA GLU A 250 8.06 3.16 -37.59
C GLU A 250 9.26 2.22 -37.74
N VAL A 251 9.17 1.05 -37.13
CA VAL A 251 10.20 0.01 -37.17
C VAL A 251 9.65 -1.24 -37.83
N ASP A 252 10.49 -2.17 -38.27
CA ASP A 252 10.04 -3.49 -38.72
C ASP A 252 10.68 -4.56 -37.82
N LEU A 253 9.91 -4.98 -36.81
CA LEU A 253 10.38 -5.92 -35.80
C LEU A 253 9.72 -7.28 -36.01
N LEU A 254 10.53 -8.34 -36.11
CA LEU A 254 10.07 -9.71 -36.03
C LEU A 254 9.94 -10.13 -34.56
N CYS A 255 8.88 -10.84 -34.20
CA CYS A 255 8.75 -11.41 -32.86
C CYS A 255 9.92 -12.36 -32.55
N PRO A 256 10.63 -12.21 -31.42
CA PRO A 256 11.73 -13.10 -31.03
C PRO A 256 11.26 -14.47 -30.51
N ALA A 257 9.97 -14.69 -30.29
CA ALA A 257 9.46 -15.95 -29.76
C ALA A 257 9.64 -17.09 -30.78
N PRO A 258 10.17 -18.27 -30.38
CA PRO A 258 10.34 -19.40 -31.28
C PRO A 258 9.02 -19.78 -31.96
N ARG A 259 9.06 -19.98 -33.29
CA ARG A 259 7.90 -20.33 -34.13
C ARG A 259 6.82 -19.25 -34.23
N CYS A 260 7.09 -18.02 -33.78
CA CYS A 260 6.24 -16.87 -34.09
C CYS A 260 6.85 -16.03 -35.22
N ASN A 261 6.12 -15.87 -36.31
CA ASN A 261 6.57 -15.11 -37.49
C ASN A 261 5.87 -13.75 -37.63
N LYS A 262 5.22 -13.25 -36.56
CA LYS A 262 4.53 -11.96 -36.59
C LYS A 262 5.53 -10.80 -36.66
N ARG A 263 5.21 -9.82 -37.50
CA ARG A 263 5.96 -8.56 -37.64
C ARG A 263 5.17 -7.39 -37.07
N PHE A 264 5.86 -6.42 -36.51
CA PHE A 264 5.29 -5.26 -35.84
C PHE A 264 5.91 -3.98 -36.34
N ARG A 265 5.07 -2.95 -36.48
CA ARG A 265 5.48 -1.62 -36.91
C ARG A 265 5.91 -0.68 -35.78
N SER A 266 5.83 -1.16 -34.55
CA SER A 266 6.22 -0.39 -33.38
C SER A 266 6.79 -1.28 -32.27
N TYR A 267 7.66 -0.70 -31.46
CA TYR A 267 8.23 -1.39 -30.29
C TYR A 267 7.16 -1.77 -29.28
N GLY A 268 6.20 -0.88 -28.99
CA GLY A 268 5.11 -1.15 -28.06
C GLY A 268 4.28 -2.37 -28.46
N ALA A 269 3.90 -2.45 -29.74
CA ALA A 269 3.13 -3.58 -30.26
C ALA A 269 3.93 -4.90 -30.22
N CYS A 270 5.22 -4.86 -30.58
CA CYS A 270 6.08 -6.04 -30.49
C CYS A 270 6.26 -6.51 -29.04
N ALA A 271 6.55 -5.59 -28.11
CA ALA A 271 6.72 -5.89 -26.70
C ALA A 271 5.46 -6.49 -26.07
N ALA A 272 4.27 -5.91 -26.35
CA ALA A 272 3.00 -6.44 -25.89
C ALA A 272 2.76 -7.88 -26.39
N HIS A 273 3.13 -8.17 -27.65
CA HIS A 273 2.99 -9.51 -28.21
C HIS A 273 3.98 -10.53 -27.61
N VAL A 274 5.22 -10.13 -27.36
CA VAL A 274 6.21 -10.98 -26.67
C VAL A 274 5.73 -11.31 -25.26
N GLU A 275 5.19 -10.32 -24.54
CA GLU A 275 4.62 -10.55 -23.21
C GLU A 275 3.40 -11.47 -23.24
N TRP A 276 2.57 -11.40 -24.28
CA TRP A 276 1.49 -12.37 -24.47
C TRP A 276 2.02 -13.81 -24.57
N HIS A 277 3.02 -14.08 -25.41
CA HIS A 277 3.64 -15.40 -25.51
C HIS A 277 4.16 -15.89 -24.15
N ARG A 278 4.78 -14.99 -23.39
CA ARG A 278 5.30 -15.30 -22.06
C ARG A 278 4.19 -15.70 -21.10
N LYS A 279 3.09 -14.94 -21.08
CA LYS A 279 1.93 -15.19 -20.22
C LYS A 279 1.26 -16.52 -20.54
N GLU A 280 1.04 -16.83 -21.82
CA GLU A 280 0.48 -18.12 -22.26
C GLU A 280 1.33 -19.31 -21.79
N ARG A 281 2.66 -19.17 -21.88
CA ARG A 281 3.57 -20.21 -21.39
C ARG A 281 3.50 -20.38 -19.88
N SER A 282 3.41 -19.29 -19.12
CA SER A 282 3.27 -19.34 -17.66
C SER A 282 1.94 -19.96 -17.24
N ILE A 283 0.84 -19.60 -17.90
CA ILE A 283 -0.49 -20.20 -17.69
C ILE A 283 -0.44 -21.69 -17.98
N SER A 284 0.14 -22.09 -19.12
CA SER A 284 0.27 -23.51 -19.49
C SER A 284 1.05 -24.31 -18.44
N LYS A 285 2.17 -23.76 -17.94
CA LYS A 285 2.95 -24.39 -16.85
C LYS A 285 2.15 -24.52 -15.55
N TYR A 286 1.37 -23.49 -15.20
CA TYR A 286 0.53 -23.51 -14.00
C TYR A 286 -0.57 -24.57 -14.10
N LEU A 287 -1.28 -24.61 -15.24
CA LEU A 287 -2.31 -25.62 -15.50
C LEU A 287 -1.75 -27.04 -15.45
N ALA A 288 -0.61 -27.27 -16.11
CA ALA A 288 0.06 -28.57 -16.06
C ALA A 288 0.47 -28.99 -14.64
N LYS A 289 0.93 -28.06 -13.78
CA LYS A 289 1.22 -28.37 -12.38
C LYS A 289 -0.05 -28.71 -11.59
N ARG A 290 -1.16 -28.02 -11.87
CA ARG A 290 -2.45 -28.25 -11.20
C ARG A 290 -3.05 -29.61 -11.55
N GLU A 291 -2.86 -30.10 -12.78
CA GLU A 291 -3.34 -31.42 -13.21
C GLU A 291 -2.53 -32.58 -12.61
N ASN A 292 -1.33 -32.32 -12.09
CA ASN A 292 -0.47 -33.31 -11.45
C ASN A 292 -0.56 -33.31 -9.91
N LEU A 293 -1.50 -32.55 -9.34
CA LEU A 293 -1.83 -32.49 -7.90
C LEU A 293 -3.21 -33.11 -7.67
#